data_AF-A0A8C8RQ82-F1
#
_entry.id   AF-A0A8C8RQ82-F1
#
_cell.length_a   1.000
_cell.length_b   1.000
_cell.length_c   1.000
_cell.angle_alpha   90.00
_cell.angle_beta   90.00
_cell.angle_gamma   90.00
#
_symmetry.space_group_name_H-M   'P 1'
#
loop_
_entity.id
_entity.type
_entity.pdbx_description
1 polymer ?
#
loop_
_entity_poly.entity_id
_entity_poly.type
_entity_poly.pdbx_seq_one_letter_code
_entity_poly.pdbx_strand_id
1 'polypeptide(L)'
;VERQQSPVALLKTNRFIYRMSFRGRKSHFCVLTGLWRNDVGSRMQIDRVNEDGSFSGKYHTAVSLTENSIKPATLIGSQQLSEGGQPTFGFTVNWKSFSESTTVFTGQCYVGENGKEILQTMWLLREKVDPQNNWGATRVGTNIFTRTKGQNVGESLRSDL
;
A
#
# COMPACT_ATOMS: atom_id res chain seq x y z
N VAL A 1 43.89 -41.46 10.00
CA VAL A 1 42.46 -41.34 10.36
C VAL A 1 42.30 -40.02 11.08
N GLU A 2 41.56 -39.14 10.44
CA GLU A 2 41.38 -37.75 10.82
C GLU A 2 40.23 -37.61 11.83
N ARG A 3 40.54 -36.95 12.95
CA ARG A 3 39.70 -36.22 13.91
C ARG A 3 40.74 -35.64 14.90
N GLN A 4 40.73 -34.37 15.30
CA GLN A 4 39.60 -33.58 15.75
C GLN A 4 40.07 -32.13 15.97
N GLN A 5 39.11 -31.22 15.85
CA GLN A 5 39.00 -29.94 16.56
C GLN A 5 39.76 -28.69 16.10
N SER A 6 38.93 -27.73 15.69
CA SER A 6 39.13 -26.30 15.56
C SER A 6 39.81 -25.64 16.77
N PRO A 7 40.55 -24.55 16.55
CA PRO A 7 40.60 -23.46 17.52
C PRO A 7 39.92 -22.20 16.98
N VAL A 8 39.01 -21.73 17.82
CA VAL A 8 38.39 -20.41 17.79
C VAL A 8 39.47 -19.32 17.73
N ALA A 9 39.19 -18.35 16.85
CA ALA A 9 39.61 -16.95 16.82
C ALA A 9 40.78 -16.51 17.71
N LEU A 10 41.85 -16.05 17.06
CA LEU A 10 42.69 -14.98 17.57
C LEU A 10 42.83 -13.91 16.50
N LEU A 11 42.03 -12.85 16.66
CA LEU A 11 42.16 -11.59 15.94
C LEU A 11 43.58 -11.06 16.12
N LYS A 12 44.37 -11.10 15.04
CA LYS A 12 45.53 -10.22 14.86
C LYS A 12 45.27 -9.36 13.64
N THR A 13 44.97 -8.10 13.96
CA THR A 13 44.85 -6.94 13.10
C THR A 13 45.92 -6.93 12.00
N ASN A 14 45.49 -7.04 10.75
CA ASN A 14 46.18 -6.40 9.64
C ASN A 14 45.18 -5.83 8.64
N ARG A 15 45.46 -4.58 8.28
CA ARG A 15 44.55 -3.58 7.74
C ARG A 15 44.43 -3.77 6.23
N PHE A 16 43.48 -4.58 5.78
CA PHE A 16 42.97 -4.57 4.41
C PHE A 16 41.45 -4.62 4.46
N ILE A 17 40.83 -3.44 4.62
CA ILE A 17 39.39 -3.29 4.41
C ILE A 17 39.18 -3.41 2.91
N TYR A 18 38.72 -4.57 2.44
CA TYR A 18 37.99 -4.63 1.18
C TYR A 18 36.79 -3.68 1.34
N ARG A 19 36.88 -2.49 0.74
CA ARG A 19 35.71 -1.64 0.49
C ARG A 19 34.86 -2.40 -0.53
N MET A 20 34.04 -3.32 -0.05
CA MET A 20 32.94 -3.84 -0.84
C MET A 20 31.97 -2.66 -1.01
N SER A 21 32.15 -1.95 -2.12
CA SER A 21 31.20 -0.95 -2.58
C SER A 21 29.89 -1.68 -2.85
N PHE A 22 29.00 -1.74 -1.87
CA PHE A 22 27.60 -1.97 -2.12
C PHE A 22 27.11 -0.76 -2.93
N ARG A 23 27.21 -0.87 -4.26
CA ARG A 23 26.32 -0.10 -5.13
C ARG A 23 24.92 -0.46 -4.64
N GLY A 24 24.24 0.50 -4.01
CA GLY A 24 22.90 0.28 -3.48
C GLY A 24 22.04 -0.28 -4.60
N ARG A 25 21.75 -1.59 -4.55
CA ARG A 25 20.75 -2.19 -5.43
C ARG A 25 19.48 -1.40 -5.16
N LYS A 26 18.93 -0.76 -6.19
CA LYS A 26 17.59 -0.19 -6.09
C LYS A 26 16.69 -1.31 -5.61
N SER A 27 16.00 -1.08 -4.51
CA SER A 27 15.01 -2.03 -3.99
C SER A 27 13.96 -2.24 -5.08
N HIS A 28 13.85 -3.47 -5.58
CA HIS A 28 12.75 -3.88 -6.46
C HIS A 28 11.49 -4.26 -5.65
N PHE A 29 11.52 -4.06 -4.33
CA PHE A 29 10.40 -4.27 -3.44
C PHE A 29 9.50 -3.05 -3.42
N CYS A 30 8.22 -3.26 -3.69
CA CYS A 30 7.17 -2.33 -3.41
C CYS A 30 6.57 -2.59 -2.03
N VAL A 31 6.42 -1.52 -1.25
CA VAL A 31 5.85 -1.55 0.09
C VAL A 31 4.52 -0.81 0.09
N LEU A 32 3.41 -1.46 0.47
CA LEU A 32 2.11 -0.77 0.49
C LEU A 32 2.01 0.32 1.58
N THR A 33 2.63 0.12 2.74
CA THR A 33 2.64 1.10 3.86
C THR A 33 3.03 2.50 3.38
N GLY A 34 2.24 3.51 3.72
CA GLY A 34 2.52 4.93 3.45
C GLY A 34 1.39 5.66 2.75
N LEU A 35 1.73 6.82 2.18
CA LEU A 35 0.78 7.76 1.57
C LEU A 35 0.77 7.65 0.04
N TRP A 36 -0.43 7.52 -0.50
CA TRP A 36 -0.71 7.32 -1.90
C TRP A 36 -1.72 8.35 -2.41
N ARG A 37 -1.57 8.74 -3.67
CA ARG A 37 -2.54 9.58 -4.38
C ARG A 37 -2.85 8.96 -5.74
N ASN A 38 -4.13 8.90 -6.10
CA ASN A 38 -4.53 8.42 -7.43
C ASN A 38 -4.69 9.53 -8.46
N ASP A 39 -4.95 9.11 -9.69
CA ASP A 39 -5.16 9.90 -10.90
C ASP A 39 -6.37 10.84 -10.84
N VAL A 40 -7.37 10.56 -10.01
CA VAL A 40 -8.51 11.48 -9.75
C VAL A 40 -8.32 12.38 -8.53
N GLY A 41 -7.15 12.30 -7.88
CA GLY A 41 -6.77 13.16 -6.76
C GLY A 41 -7.13 12.65 -5.37
N SER A 42 -7.79 11.49 -5.26
CA SER A 42 -8.06 10.82 -3.98
C SER A 42 -6.76 10.42 -3.29
N ARG A 43 -6.78 10.47 -1.95
CA ARG A 43 -5.64 10.17 -1.08
C ARG A 43 -5.91 8.93 -0.25
N MET A 44 -4.88 8.14 -0.03
CA MET A 44 -4.95 6.91 0.75
C MET A 44 -3.72 6.80 1.65
N GLN A 45 -3.95 6.53 2.93
CA GLN A 45 -2.92 6.10 3.87
C GLN A 45 -3.12 4.62 4.13
N ILE A 46 -2.07 3.83 3.89
CA ILE A 46 -2.00 2.43 4.34
C ILE A 46 -1.07 2.41 5.55
N ASP A 47 -1.57 1.88 6.66
CA ASP A 47 -0.78 1.70 7.87
C ASP A 47 0.17 0.51 7.71
N ARG A 48 0.81 0.07 8.80
CA ARG A 48 1.74 -1.05 8.75
C ARG A 48 1.03 -2.32 8.25
N VAL A 49 1.60 -2.95 7.22
CA VAL A 49 1.22 -4.31 6.83
C VAL A 49 1.73 -5.32 7.87
N ASN A 50 0.84 -6.17 8.36
CA ASN A 50 1.13 -7.20 9.36
C ASN A 50 1.82 -8.41 8.73
N GLU A 51 2.33 -9.30 9.59
CA GLU A 51 3.04 -10.52 9.17
C GLU A 51 2.16 -11.51 8.39
N ASP A 52 0.84 -11.47 8.60
CA ASP A 52 -0.16 -12.24 7.86
C ASP A 52 -0.59 -11.56 6.55
N GLY A 53 0.01 -10.41 6.20
CA GLY A 53 -0.32 -9.61 5.03
C GLY A 53 -1.53 -8.70 5.20
N SER A 54 -2.22 -8.72 6.35
CA SER A 54 -3.35 -7.82 6.60
C SER A 54 -2.88 -6.38 6.83
N PHE A 55 -3.73 -5.41 6.49
CA PHE A 55 -3.49 -4.00 6.77
C PHE A 55 -4.79 -3.21 6.93
N SER A 56 -4.69 -2.07 7.60
CA SER A 56 -5.73 -1.07 7.69
C SER A 56 -5.23 0.28 7.19
N GLY A 57 -6.13 1.26 7.14
CA GLY A 57 -5.74 2.62 6.83
C GLY A 57 -6.93 3.56 6.69
N LYS A 58 -6.69 4.70 6.04
CA LYS A 58 -7.69 5.70 5.74
C LYS A 58 -7.72 6.02 4.25
N TYR A 59 -8.92 6.21 3.72
CA TYR A 59 -9.16 6.65 2.35
C TYR A 59 -9.90 7.99 2.38
N HIS A 60 -9.46 8.94 1.58
CA HIS A 60 -10.09 10.24 1.40
C HIS A 60 -10.29 10.47 -0.09
N THR A 61 -11.54 10.30 -0.56
CA THR A 61 -11.87 10.48 -1.97
C THR A 61 -11.86 11.96 -2.36
N ALA A 62 -11.46 12.27 -3.59
CA ALA A 62 -11.60 13.62 -4.16
C ALA A 62 -12.94 13.82 -4.88
N VAL A 63 -13.67 12.74 -5.13
CA VAL A 63 -14.92 12.72 -5.89
C VAL A 63 -15.99 11.90 -5.15
N SER A 64 -17.24 12.31 -5.28
CA SER A 64 -18.40 11.59 -4.73
C SER A 64 -19.54 11.61 -5.74
N LEU A 65 -20.40 10.60 -5.67
CA LEU A 65 -21.68 10.55 -6.40
C LEU A 65 -22.84 11.08 -5.55
N THR A 66 -22.60 11.33 -4.26
CA THR A 66 -23.56 11.92 -3.34
C THR A 66 -23.30 13.42 -3.19
N GLU A 67 -24.35 14.18 -2.88
CA GLU A 67 -24.24 15.60 -2.53
C GLU A 67 -23.74 15.81 -1.08
N ASN A 68 -23.57 14.72 -0.32
CA ASN A 68 -23.06 14.79 1.04
C ASN A 68 -21.60 15.25 1.05
N SER A 69 -21.24 16.02 2.08
CA SER A 69 -19.86 16.41 2.32
C SER A 69 -18.97 15.16 2.40
N ILE A 70 -17.90 15.11 1.59
CA ILE A 70 -16.92 14.04 1.61
C ILE A 70 -16.26 13.98 2.99
N LYS A 71 -16.15 12.77 3.56
CA LYS A 71 -15.43 12.52 4.81
C LYS A 71 -14.41 11.39 4.61
N PRO A 72 -13.32 11.36 5.41
CA PRO A 72 -12.45 10.20 5.45
C PRO A 72 -13.22 8.90 5.78
N ALA A 73 -12.78 7.79 5.20
CA ALA A 73 -13.32 6.46 5.41
C ALA A 73 -12.21 5.50 5.82
N THR A 74 -12.54 4.49 6.63
CA THR A 74 -11.58 3.42 6.96
C THR A 74 -11.46 2.46 5.78
N LEU A 75 -10.24 2.00 5.53
CA LEU A 75 -9.97 0.87 4.64
C LEU A 75 -9.36 -0.30 5.40
N ILE A 76 -9.68 -1.52 4.98
CA ILE A 76 -9.12 -2.78 5.51
C ILE A 76 -8.84 -3.70 4.34
N GLY A 77 -7.68 -4.34 4.32
CA GLY A 77 -7.27 -5.19 3.22
C GLY A 77 -6.19 -6.19 3.58
N SER A 78 -5.70 -6.87 2.56
CA SER A 78 -4.55 -7.78 2.65
C SER A 78 -3.74 -7.79 1.36
N GLN A 79 -2.47 -8.17 1.47
CA GLN A 79 -1.58 -8.41 0.34
C GLN A 79 -1.04 -9.84 0.37
N GLN A 80 -0.63 -10.33 -0.80
CA GLN A 80 0.13 -11.56 -0.90
C GLN A 80 1.56 -11.36 -0.39
N LEU A 81 2.06 -12.32 0.38
CA LEU A 81 3.43 -12.35 0.91
C LEU A 81 4.35 -13.02 -0.11
N SER A 82 4.51 -12.41 -1.29
CA SER A 82 5.32 -12.98 -2.37
C SER A 82 6.79 -12.57 -2.25
N GLU A 83 7.71 -13.51 -2.49
CA GLU A 83 9.17 -13.26 -2.51
C GLU A 83 9.61 -12.28 -3.63
N GLY A 84 8.79 -12.11 -4.67
CA GLY A 84 9.08 -11.28 -5.85
C GLY A 84 8.95 -9.76 -5.66
N GLY A 85 8.62 -9.30 -4.45
CA GLY A 85 8.64 -7.88 -4.07
C GLY A 85 7.60 -6.98 -4.75
N GLN A 86 6.69 -7.51 -5.56
CA GLN A 86 5.65 -6.73 -6.26
C GLN A 86 4.28 -7.38 -6.02
N PRO A 87 3.75 -7.29 -4.78
CA PRO A 87 2.63 -8.09 -4.34
C PRO A 87 1.30 -7.67 -5.00
N THR A 88 0.42 -8.64 -5.20
CA THR A 88 -1.01 -8.38 -5.40
C THR A 88 -1.68 -8.10 -4.05
N PHE A 89 -2.74 -7.31 -4.07
CA PHE A 89 -3.46 -6.92 -2.87
C PHE A 89 -4.92 -6.60 -3.17
N GLY A 90 -5.72 -6.54 -2.11
CA GLY A 90 -7.07 -6.02 -2.17
C GLY A 90 -7.46 -5.36 -0.86
N PHE A 91 -8.37 -4.39 -0.93
CA PHE A 91 -8.92 -3.73 0.25
C PHE A 91 -10.35 -3.25 0.02
N THR A 92 -11.08 -3.12 1.12
CA THR A 92 -12.45 -2.61 1.16
C THR A 92 -12.46 -1.25 1.83
N VAL A 93 -13.18 -0.30 1.24
CA VAL A 93 -13.48 1.02 1.81
C VAL A 93 -14.96 1.07 2.16
N ASN A 94 -15.27 1.37 3.42
CA ASN A 94 -16.64 1.53 3.89
C ASN A 94 -16.97 3.01 4.04
N TRP A 95 -17.88 3.53 3.21
CA TRP A 95 -18.20 4.95 3.12
C TRP A 95 -19.19 5.46 4.18
N LYS A 96 -19.44 4.68 5.24
CA LYS A 96 -20.43 4.96 6.31
C LYS A 96 -20.42 6.40 6.86
N SER A 97 -19.30 7.11 6.78
CA SER A 97 -19.19 8.51 7.23
C SER A 97 -20.00 9.50 6.38
N PHE A 98 -20.30 9.18 5.11
CA PHE A 98 -21.05 10.07 4.21
C PHE A 98 -21.89 9.39 3.10
N SER A 99 -21.87 8.06 2.98
CA SER A 99 -22.69 7.29 2.02
C SER A 99 -22.97 5.86 2.52
N GLU A 100 -24.15 5.31 2.21
CA GLU A 100 -24.46 3.89 2.41
C GLU A 100 -23.97 3.04 1.21
N SER A 101 -22.67 3.10 0.94
CA SER A 101 -22.04 2.34 -0.15
C SER A 101 -20.70 1.74 0.30
N THR A 102 -20.21 0.78 -0.48
CA THR A 102 -18.93 0.11 -0.23
C THR A 102 -18.14 0.03 -1.53
N THR A 103 -16.83 0.31 -1.48
CA THR A 103 -15.95 0.06 -2.63
C THR A 103 -14.92 -0.99 -2.28
N VAL A 104 -14.71 -1.96 -3.16
CA VAL A 104 -13.57 -2.87 -3.10
C VAL A 104 -12.57 -2.49 -4.18
N PHE A 105 -11.29 -2.57 -3.84
CA PHE A 105 -10.17 -2.41 -4.76
C PHE A 105 -9.36 -3.69 -4.79
N THR A 106 -8.90 -4.08 -5.97
CA THR A 106 -7.90 -5.13 -6.16
C THR A 106 -6.85 -4.65 -7.14
N GLY A 107 -5.60 -5.08 -6.95
CA GLY A 107 -4.52 -4.60 -7.79
C GLY A 107 -3.19 -5.26 -7.52
N GLN A 108 -2.16 -4.72 -8.16
CA GLN A 108 -0.77 -5.11 -7.98
C GLN A 108 0.09 -3.87 -7.82
N CYS A 109 1.08 -3.96 -6.94
CA CYS A 109 2.11 -2.94 -6.88
C CYS A 109 3.29 -3.28 -7.79
N TYR A 110 3.75 -2.30 -8.56
CA TYR A 110 4.92 -2.38 -9.41
C TYR A 110 6.02 -1.40 -9.00
N VAL A 111 7.27 -1.75 -9.26
CA VAL A 111 8.44 -0.86 -9.13
C VAL A 111 9.03 -0.62 -10.53
N GLY A 112 8.95 0.61 -11.02
CA GLY A 112 9.54 1.00 -12.32
C GLY A 112 11.07 1.07 -12.28
N GLU A 113 11.71 1.20 -13.45
CA GLU A 113 13.18 1.23 -13.61
C GLU A 113 13.89 2.33 -12.80
N ASN A 114 13.18 3.42 -12.53
CA ASN A 114 13.67 4.52 -11.69
C ASN A 114 13.50 4.27 -10.18
N GLY A 115 12.89 3.15 -9.76
CA GLY A 115 12.52 2.86 -8.37
C GLY A 115 11.17 3.45 -7.95
N LYS A 116 10.39 4.00 -8.89
CA LYS A 116 9.07 4.55 -8.59
C LYS A 116 8.06 3.43 -8.40
N GLU A 117 7.44 3.41 -7.22
CA GLU A 117 6.34 2.50 -6.92
C GLU A 117 5.02 3.03 -7.50
N ILE A 118 4.22 2.12 -8.06
CA ILE A 118 2.91 2.40 -8.66
C ILE A 118 1.95 1.30 -8.24
N LEU A 119 0.76 1.66 -7.75
CA LEU A 119 -0.34 0.71 -7.58
C LEU A 119 -1.25 0.79 -8.79
N GLN A 120 -1.40 -0.30 -9.53
CA GLN A 120 -2.43 -0.41 -10.56
C GLN A 120 -3.60 -1.19 -9.97
N THR A 121 -4.78 -0.58 -9.98
CA THR A 121 -5.96 -1.13 -9.33
C THR A 121 -7.18 -1.09 -10.23
N MET A 122 -8.07 -2.05 -10.03
CA MET A 122 -9.47 -1.98 -10.41
C MET A 122 -10.33 -1.86 -9.15
N TRP A 123 -11.54 -1.33 -9.30
CA TRP A 123 -12.47 -1.24 -8.19
C TRP A 123 -13.90 -1.52 -8.61
N LEU A 124 -14.69 -1.98 -7.64
CA LEU A 124 -16.15 -2.10 -7.73
C LEU A 124 -16.77 -1.25 -6.62
N LEU A 125 -17.59 -0.27 -6.99
CA LEU A 125 -18.41 0.51 -6.06
C LEU A 125 -19.82 -0.10 -6.04
N ARG A 126 -20.27 -0.50 -4.86
CA ARG A 126 -21.59 -1.07 -4.63
C ARG A 126 -22.47 -0.09 -3.85
N GLU A 127 -23.59 0.30 -4.48
CA GLU A 127 -24.64 1.09 -3.83
C GLU A 127 -25.63 0.20 -3.06
N LYS A 128 -26.19 0.75 -1.99
CA LYS A 128 -27.38 0.21 -1.34
C LYS A 128 -28.61 0.65 -2.14
N VAL A 129 -29.35 -0.33 -2.65
CA VAL A 129 -30.57 -0.11 -3.44
C VAL A 129 -31.61 -1.16 -3.07
N ASP A 130 -32.86 -0.90 -3.44
CA ASP A 130 -33.92 -1.91 -3.39
C ASP A 130 -33.63 -3.08 -4.36
N PRO A 131 -34.09 -4.31 -4.06
CA PRO A 131 -33.77 -5.49 -4.86
C PRO A 131 -34.06 -5.37 -6.36
N GLN A 132 -35.11 -4.65 -6.73
CA GLN A 132 -35.54 -4.44 -8.12
C GLN A 132 -34.51 -3.60 -8.92
N ASN A 133 -33.73 -2.77 -8.23
CA ASN A 133 -32.71 -1.90 -8.82
C ASN A 133 -31.30 -2.52 -8.75
N ASN A 134 -31.17 -3.76 -8.26
CA ASN A 134 -29.88 -4.43 -8.06
C ASN A 134 -29.01 -4.50 -9.33
N TRP A 135 -29.65 -4.61 -10.49
CA TRP A 135 -28.98 -4.74 -11.79
C TRP A 135 -28.02 -3.58 -12.11
N GLY A 136 -28.33 -2.37 -11.63
CA GLY A 136 -27.56 -1.15 -11.90
C GLY A 136 -26.71 -0.65 -10.73
N ALA A 137 -26.67 -1.39 -9.61
CA ALA A 137 -26.09 -0.89 -8.35
C ALA A 137 -24.58 -1.09 -8.19
N THR A 138 -23.91 -1.69 -9.18
CA THR A 138 -22.47 -1.91 -9.15
C THR A 138 -21.80 -1.16 -10.29
N ARG A 139 -20.90 -0.24 -9.95
CA ARG A 139 -20.03 0.47 -10.90
C ARG A 139 -18.63 -0.12 -10.85
N VAL A 140 -17.91 -0.06 -11.97
CA VAL A 140 -16.54 -0.55 -12.12
C VAL A 140 -15.64 0.56 -12.64
N GLY A 141 -14.39 0.57 -12.22
CA GLY A 141 -13.38 1.45 -12.77
C GLY A 141 -11.97 1.01 -12.43
N THR A 142 -11.02 1.88 -12.78
CA THR A 142 -9.60 1.69 -12.49
C THR A 142 -9.07 2.93 -11.77
N ASN A 143 -7.99 2.74 -11.02
CA ASN A 143 -7.19 3.85 -10.51
C ASN A 143 -5.72 3.47 -10.49
N ILE A 144 -4.88 4.46 -10.76
CA ILE A 144 -3.42 4.34 -10.67
C ILE A 144 -2.95 5.21 -9.51
N PHE A 145 -2.39 4.60 -8.48
CA PHE A 145 -1.85 5.32 -7.33
C PHE A 145 -0.34 5.47 -7.45
N THR A 146 0.15 6.64 -7.01
CA THR A 146 1.58 6.93 -6.88
C THR A 146 1.87 7.48 -5.49
N ARG A 147 3.12 7.36 -5.04
CA ARG A 147 3.57 7.91 -3.76
C ARG A 147 3.36 9.42 -3.69
N THR A 148 2.87 9.91 -2.56
CA THR A 148 2.85 11.34 -2.27
C THR A 148 4.25 11.77 -1.82
N LYS A 149 4.87 12.73 -2.51
CA LYS A 149 6.17 13.30 -2.11
C LYS A 149 5.96 14.33 -0.99
N GLY A 150 6.74 14.25 0.09
CA GLY A 150 6.94 15.38 1.02
C GLY A 150 5.82 15.67 2.02
N GLN A 151 5.25 14.66 2.68
CA GLN A 151 4.48 14.91 3.90
C GLN A 151 5.20 14.28 5.09
N ASN A 152 5.77 15.13 5.94
CA ASN A 152 6.16 14.75 7.30
C ASN A 152 4.94 14.08 7.93
N VAL A 153 5.08 12.79 8.24
CA VAL A 153 4.00 11.93 8.76
C VAL A 153 3.30 12.55 10.00
N GLY A 154 3.97 13.47 10.70
CA GLY A 154 3.45 14.20 11.86
C GLY A 154 2.48 15.37 11.58
N GLU A 155 2.43 15.97 10.39
CA GLU A 155 1.56 17.13 10.12
C GLU A 155 0.21 16.76 9.49
N SER A 156 0.12 15.63 8.77
CA SER A 156 -1.15 15.20 8.15
C SER A 156 -2.20 14.71 9.15
N LEU A 157 -1.80 14.42 10.40
CA LEU A 157 -2.70 14.02 11.49
C LEU A 157 -3.29 15.21 12.25
N ARG A 158 -2.83 16.44 12.00
CA ARG A 158 -3.28 17.65 12.71
C ARG A 158 -4.26 18.52 11.94
N SER A 159 -4.50 18.28 10.65
CA SER A 159 -5.51 19.03 9.89
C SER A 159 -6.93 18.45 10.01
N ASP A 160 -7.08 17.29 10.65
CA ASP A 160 -8.34 16.52 10.68
C ASP A 160 -8.85 16.28 12.13
N LEU A 161 -8.48 17.17 13.08
CA LEU A 161 -9.12 17.31 14.39
C LEU A 161 -9.93 18.61 14.44
#